data_AF-A0A847WWY7-F1
#
_entry.id   AF-A0A847WWY7-F1
#
_cell.length_a   1.000
_cell.length_b   1.000
_cell.length_c   1.000
_cell.angle_alpha   90.00
_cell.angle_beta   90.00
_cell.angle_gamma   90.00
#
_symmetry.space_group_name_H-M   'P 1'
#
loop_
_entity.id
_entity.type
_entity.pdbx_description
1 polymer ?
#
loop_
_entity_poly.entity_id
_entity_poly.type
_entity_poly.pdbx_seq_one_letter_code
_entity_poly.pdbx_strand_id
1 'polypeptide(L)'
;MPIVRLSKALLVAAVGLYATLVAFGNITDYGSNFAFVQHVLAMDTIFPDATIGYRAIDNEIAHHAAYVLIIAAEVATALACWIGAGKLYAARQASARDFNRAKGWAIAGLTFGFLVWQVGFMTIGGEWFGMWMSETWNGLNSAARVFKLILGVLIYVSLPDGEVDA
;
A
#
# COMPACT_ATOMS: atom_id res chain seq x y z
N MET A 1 0.38 -15.02 25.61
CA MET A 1 1.62 -14.29 25.19
C MET A 1 1.41 -12.81 24.85
N PRO A 2 1.58 -11.88 25.81
CA PRO A 2 1.41 -10.42 25.60
C PRO A 2 2.31 -9.83 24.51
N ILE A 3 3.54 -10.34 24.38
CA ILE A 3 4.53 -9.82 23.44
C ILE A 3 4.14 -10.02 21.97
N VAL A 4 3.49 -11.15 21.65
CA VAL A 4 3.01 -11.46 20.27
C VAL A 4 1.88 -10.51 19.86
N ARG A 5 1.02 -10.15 20.82
CA ARG A 5 -0.07 -9.20 20.57
C ARG A 5 0.46 -7.78 20.39
N LEU A 6 1.47 -7.40 21.18
CA LEU A 6 2.15 -6.11 21.04
C LEU A 6 2.92 -6.02 19.71
N SER A 7 3.65 -7.06 19.31
CA SER A 7 4.38 -7.07 18.03
C SER A 7 3.43 -6.90 16.84
N LYS A 8 2.25 -7.53 16.86
CA LYS A 8 1.22 -7.32 15.83
C LYS A 8 0.80 -5.85 15.75
N ALA A 9 0.52 -5.21 16.88
CA ALA A 9 0.18 -3.78 16.91
C ALA A 9 1.31 -2.90 16.35
N LEU A 10 2.56 -3.17 16.74
CA LEU A 10 3.73 -2.41 16.28
C LEU A 10 4.01 -2.60 14.78
N LEU A 11 3.88 -3.81 14.26
CA LEU A 11 4.07 -4.07 12.83
C LEU A 11 2.99 -3.40 11.97
N VAL A 12 1.74 -3.38 12.43
CA VAL A 12 0.67 -2.63 11.77
C VAL A 12 0.95 -1.13 11.82
N ALA A 13 1.40 -0.61 12.97
CA ALA A 13 1.81 0.78 13.10
C ALA A 13 2.98 1.14 12.17
N ALA A 14 3.95 0.25 11.99
CA ALA A 14 5.06 0.47 11.07
C ALA A 14 4.60 0.60 9.61
N VAL A 15 3.64 -0.23 9.17
CA VAL A 15 3.02 -0.08 7.84
C VAL A 15 2.20 1.21 7.76
N GLY A 16 1.47 1.57 8.81
CA GLY A 16 0.72 2.84 8.89
C GLY A 16 1.65 4.06 8.77
N LEU A 17 2.78 4.04 9.47
CA LEU A 17 3.81 5.08 9.40
C LEU A 17 4.41 5.18 7.99
N TYR A 18 4.76 4.04 7.38
CA TYR A 18 5.25 3.99 6.01
C TYR A 18 4.25 4.65 5.04
N ALA A 19 2.98 4.22 5.05
CA ALA A 19 1.95 4.78 4.18
C ALA A 19 1.70 6.27 4.45
N THR A 20 1.80 6.71 5.72
CA THR A 20 1.69 8.13 6.10
C THR A 20 2.80 8.95 5.45
N LEU A 21 4.04 8.49 5.49
CA LEU A 21 5.18 9.21 4.91
C LEU A 21 5.12 9.23 3.38
N VAL A 22 4.64 8.15 2.76
CA VAL A 22 4.41 8.12 1.30
C VAL A 22 3.36 9.15 0.90
N ALA A 23 2.18 9.12 1.52
CA ALA A 23 1.12 10.09 1.26
C ALA A 23 1.57 11.53 1.55
N PHE A 24 2.27 11.75 2.67
CA PHE A 24 2.81 13.07 3.00
C PHE A 24 3.75 13.58 1.91
N GLY A 25 4.72 12.76 1.49
CA GLY A 25 5.63 13.12 0.40
C GLY A 25 4.90 13.42 -0.90
N ASN A 26 3.91 12.60 -1.27
CA ASN A 26 3.09 12.82 -2.47
C ASN A 26 2.23 14.09 -2.41
N ILE A 27 1.86 14.56 -1.22
CA ILE A 27 1.11 15.81 -1.05
C ILE A 27 2.04 17.01 -1.07
N THR A 28 3.17 16.95 -0.36
CA THR A 28 4.06 18.11 -0.18
C THR A 28 5.07 18.30 -1.30
N ASP A 29 5.48 17.22 -1.97
CA ASP A 29 6.36 17.21 -3.13
C ASP A 29 5.64 16.60 -4.34
N TYR A 30 4.46 17.16 -4.64
CA TYR A 30 3.53 16.63 -5.63
C TYR A 30 4.16 16.44 -7.02
N GLY A 31 4.95 17.42 -7.49
CA GLY A 31 5.50 17.42 -8.85
C GLY A 31 6.42 16.24 -9.14
N SER A 32 7.26 15.85 -8.18
CA SER A 32 8.25 14.79 -8.35
C SER A 32 7.62 13.43 -8.68
N ASN A 33 6.58 13.06 -7.93
CA ASN A 33 5.89 11.77 -8.10
C ASN A 33 4.72 11.86 -9.09
N PHE A 34 4.17 13.06 -9.32
CA PHE A 34 3.22 13.28 -10.43
C PHE A 34 3.87 12.98 -11.78
N ALA A 35 5.10 13.45 -12.01
CA ALA A 35 5.83 13.16 -13.25
C ALA A 35 5.94 11.65 -13.50
N PHE A 36 6.19 10.87 -12.45
CA PHE A 36 6.22 9.41 -12.55
C PHE A 36 4.88 8.84 -13.03
N VAL A 37 3.76 9.26 -12.44
CA VAL A 37 2.42 8.79 -12.85
C VAL A 37 2.08 9.25 -14.27
N GLN A 38 2.39 10.50 -14.61
CA GLN A 38 2.19 11.07 -15.94
C GLN A 38 2.89 10.23 -17.02
N HIS A 39 4.19 9.96 -16.89
CA HIS A 39 4.94 9.21 -17.89
C HIS A 39 4.53 7.74 -17.99
N VAL A 40 4.14 7.12 -16.87
CA VAL A 40 3.58 5.76 -16.90
C VAL A 40 2.26 5.72 -17.67
N LEU A 41 1.36 6.67 -17.41
CA LEU A 41 0.05 6.70 -18.09
C LEU A 41 0.16 7.13 -19.56
N ALA A 42 1.09 8.03 -19.88
CA ALA A 42 1.36 8.46 -21.26
C ALA A 42 2.08 7.37 -22.07
N MET A 43 2.76 6.42 -21.41
CA MET A 43 3.53 5.34 -22.06
C MET A 43 4.57 5.86 -23.06
N ASP A 44 5.07 7.08 -22.87
CA ASP A 44 5.93 7.81 -23.81
C ASP A 44 7.41 7.35 -23.79
N THR A 45 7.74 6.43 -22.88
CA THR A 45 9.09 5.89 -22.67
C THR A 45 9.13 4.35 -22.72
N ILE A 46 8.09 3.70 -23.25
CA ILE A 46 8.14 2.25 -23.51
C ILE A 46 9.02 1.96 -24.73
N PHE A 47 9.26 0.67 -25.03
CA PHE A 47 10.07 0.30 -26.19
C PHE A 47 9.46 0.82 -27.50
N PRO A 48 10.28 1.35 -28.44
CA PRO A 48 9.78 1.95 -29.68
C PRO A 48 8.96 1.02 -30.59
N ASP A 49 9.19 -0.29 -30.49
CA ASP A 49 8.51 -1.35 -31.25
C ASP A 49 7.33 -1.98 -30.49
N ALA A 50 7.03 -1.50 -29.28
CA ALA A 50 5.92 -2.01 -28.49
C ALA A 50 4.56 -1.71 -29.15
N THR A 51 3.74 -2.75 -29.30
CA THR A 51 2.41 -2.65 -29.93
C THR A 51 1.30 -2.27 -28.95
N ILE A 52 1.63 -2.00 -27.68
CA ILE A 52 0.67 -1.71 -26.60
C ILE A 52 0.42 -0.21 -26.37
N GLY A 53 1.00 0.68 -27.18
CA GLY A 53 0.84 2.13 -27.05
C GLY A 53 -0.60 2.63 -27.16
N TYR A 54 -1.53 1.84 -27.73
CA TYR A 54 -2.96 2.16 -27.78
C TYR A 54 -3.63 2.31 -26.39
N ARG A 55 -2.95 1.88 -25.32
CA ARG A 55 -3.44 1.99 -23.93
C ARG A 55 -3.08 3.31 -23.27
N ALA A 56 -2.25 4.13 -23.93
CA ALA A 56 -1.80 5.42 -23.43
C ALA A 56 -2.98 6.35 -23.13
N ILE A 57 -2.83 7.16 -22.09
CA ILE A 57 -3.78 8.20 -21.71
C ILE A 57 -3.06 9.54 -21.89
N ASP A 58 -3.29 10.23 -23.01
CA ASP A 58 -2.71 11.55 -23.27
C ASP A 58 -3.63 12.67 -22.77
N ASN A 59 -3.89 12.68 -21.46
CA ASN A 59 -4.77 13.66 -20.83
C ASN A 59 -4.28 14.02 -19.43
N GLU A 60 -3.78 15.26 -19.28
CA GLU A 60 -3.21 15.77 -18.03
C GLU A 60 -4.21 15.78 -16.87
N ILE A 61 -5.49 16.08 -17.13
CA ILE A 61 -6.54 16.02 -16.10
C ILE A 61 -6.73 14.58 -15.59
N ALA A 62 -6.70 13.59 -16.49
CA ALA A 62 -6.77 12.19 -16.13
C ALA A 62 -5.53 11.74 -15.33
N HIS A 63 -4.34 12.26 -15.66
CA HIS A 63 -3.13 12.02 -14.87
C HIS A 63 -3.26 12.55 -13.45
N HIS A 64 -3.72 13.78 -13.28
CA HIS A 64 -3.95 14.36 -11.95
C HIS A 64 -5.01 13.58 -11.17
N ALA A 65 -6.11 13.19 -11.82
CA ALA A 65 -7.15 12.39 -11.19
C ALA A 65 -6.63 11.03 -10.71
N ALA A 66 -5.83 10.35 -11.54
CA ALA A 66 -5.21 9.08 -11.18
C ALA A 66 -4.23 9.25 -10.01
N TYR A 67 -3.39 10.29 -10.03
CA TYR A 67 -2.43 10.52 -8.96
C TYR A 67 -3.11 10.91 -7.64
N VAL A 68 -4.15 11.75 -7.67
CA VAL A 68 -4.97 12.05 -6.48
C VAL A 68 -5.64 10.80 -5.93
N LEU A 69 -6.12 9.89 -6.78
CA LEU A 69 -6.68 8.61 -6.35
C LEU A 69 -5.65 7.73 -5.65
N ILE A 70 -4.41 7.69 -6.13
CA ILE A 70 -3.29 6.99 -5.48
C ILE A 70 -3.05 7.56 -4.08
N ILE A 71 -2.92 8.89 -3.97
CA ILE A 71 -2.72 9.57 -2.68
C ILE A 71 -3.87 9.29 -1.71
N ALA A 72 -5.12 9.37 -2.18
CA ALA A 72 -6.29 9.07 -1.37
C ALA A 72 -6.27 7.63 -0.86
N ALA A 73 -5.83 6.68 -1.70
CA ALA A 73 -5.70 5.29 -1.31
C ALA A 73 -4.59 5.08 -0.26
N GLU A 74 -3.44 5.73 -0.42
CA GLU A 74 -2.34 5.70 0.56
C GLU A 74 -2.77 6.27 1.92
N VAL A 75 -3.50 7.39 1.92
CA VAL A 75 -4.09 7.97 3.15
C VAL A 75 -5.08 7.02 3.80
N ALA A 76 -5.97 6.40 3.02
CA ALA A 76 -6.93 5.44 3.56
C ALA A 76 -6.24 4.20 4.15
N THR A 77 -5.19 3.67 3.51
CA THR A 77 -4.33 2.62 4.08
C THR A 77 -3.71 3.07 5.40
N ALA A 78 -3.11 4.25 5.45
CA ALA A 78 -2.47 4.79 6.64
C ALA A 78 -3.46 4.90 7.81
N LEU A 79 -4.64 5.51 7.58
CA LEU A 79 -5.68 5.67 8.59
C LEU A 79 -6.19 4.33 9.11
N ALA A 80 -6.50 3.38 8.22
CA ALA A 80 -6.97 2.05 8.60
C ALA A 80 -5.91 1.29 9.43
N CYS A 81 -4.65 1.37 9.04
CA CYS A 81 -3.53 0.79 9.80
C CYS A 81 -3.37 1.45 11.18
N TRP A 82 -3.44 2.78 11.28
CA TRP A 82 -3.36 3.47 12.57
C TRP A 82 -4.51 3.10 13.51
N ILE A 83 -5.75 3.07 13.00
CA ILE A 83 -6.93 2.61 13.75
C ILE A 83 -6.73 1.15 14.20
N GLY A 84 -6.28 0.29 13.29
CA GLY A 84 -5.98 -1.12 13.57
C GLY A 84 -4.93 -1.30 14.65
N ALA A 85 -3.80 -0.61 14.55
CA ALA A 85 -2.73 -0.65 15.54
C ALA A 85 -3.20 -0.17 16.92
N GLY A 86 -3.96 0.94 16.97
CA GLY A 86 -4.53 1.46 18.21
C GLY A 86 -5.49 0.45 18.87
N LYS A 87 -6.38 -0.17 18.09
CA LYS A 87 -7.30 -1.21 18.59
C LYS A 87 -6.57 -2.44 19.10
N LEU A 88 -5.56 -2.92 18.38
CA LEU A 88 -4.75 -4.06 18.79
C LEU A 88 -3.97 -3.76 20.08
N TYR A 89 -3.39 -2.57 20.19
CA TYR A 89 -2.68 -2.15 21.39
C TYR A 89 -3.63 -2.08 22.60
N ALA A 90 -4.83 -1.50 22.43
CA ALA A 90 -5.83 -1.41 23.50
C ALA A 90 -6.31 -2.80 23.95
N ALA A 91 -6.54 -3.73 23.00
CA ALA A 91 -7.03 -5.08 23.29
C ALA A 91 -5.94 -6.08 23.71
N ARG A 92 -4.67 -5.66 23.84
CA ARG A 92 -3.54 -6.60 24.01
C ARG A 92 -3.65 -7.52 25.23
N GLN A 93 -4.30 -7.07 26.31
CA GLN A 93 -4.56 -7.85 27.53
C GLN A 93 -6.00 -8.41 27.61
N ALA A 94 -6.81 -8.25 26.56
CA ALA A 94 -8.18 -8.75 26.53
C ALA A 94 -8.24 -10.27 26.33
N SER A 95 -9.44 -10.85 26.37
CA SER A 95 -9.65 -12.25 25.98
C SER A 95 -9.14 -12.54 24.57
N ALA A 96 -8.79 -13.80 24.27
CA ALA A 96 -8.43 -14.21 22.91
C ALA A 96 -9.51 -13.83 21.89
N ARG A 97 -10.79 -14.04 22.24
CA ARG A 97 -11.93 -13.70 21.38
C ARG A 97 -11.93 -12.20 21.01
N ASP A 98 -11.76 -11.33 22.00
CA ASP A 98 -11.84 -9.88 21.78
C ASP A 98 -10.63 -9.35 21.02
N PHE A 99 -9.43 -9.87 21.30
CA PHE A 99 -8.23 -9.51 20.56
C PHE A 99 -8.34 -9.91 19.08
N ASN A 100 -8.81 -11.13 18.79
CA ASN A 100 -8.98 -11.58 17.41
C ASN A 100 -10.04 -10.74 16.67
N ARG A 101 -11.11 -10.30 17.33
CA ARG A 101 -12.07 -9.35 16.74
C ARG A 101 -11.49 -7.96 16.50
N ALA A 102 -10.57 -7.49 17.36
CA ALA A 102 -9.94 -6.18 17.22
C ALA A 102 -9.07 -6.04 15.96
N LYS A 103 -8.63 -7.16 15.35
CA LYS A 103 -7.81 -7.19 14.13
C LYS A 103 -8.48 -6.63 12.87
N GLY A 104 -9.80 -6.50 12.84
CA GLY A 104 -10.53 -6.18 11.61
C GLY A 104 -10.01 -4.95 10.87
N TRP A 105 -9.73 -3.85 11.57
CA TRP A 105 -9.18 -2.64 10.96
C TRP A 105 -7.74 -2.81 10.46
N ALA A 106 -6.91 -3.55 11.19
CA ALA A 106 -5.55 -3.86 10.75
C ALA A 106 -5.55 -4.71 9.49
N ILE A 107 -6.39 -5.76 9.43
CA ILE A 107 -6.54 -6.61 8.25
C ILE A 107 -7.04 -5.79 7.07
N ALA A 108 -8.08 -4.98 7.25
CA ALA A 108 -8.61 -4.13 6.18
C ALA A 108 -7.57 -3.14 5.63
N GLY A 109 -6.83 -2.45 6.51
CA GLY A 109 -5.79 -1.50 6.11
C GLY A 109 -4.63 -2.18 5.37
N LEU A 110 -4.14 -3.32 5.89
CA LEU A 110 -3.08 -4.10 5.25
C LEU A 110 -3.53 -4.68 3.90
N THR A 111 -4.74 -5.23 3.80
CA THR A 111 -5.28 -5.72 2.53
C THR A 111 -5.43 -4.59 1.53
N PHE A 112 -5.97 -3.43 1.94
CA PHE A 112 -6.12 -2.30 1.04
C PHE A 112 -4.76 -1.77 0.56
N GLY A 113 -3.79 -1.63 1.47
CA GLY A 113 -2.40 -1.31 1.10
C GLY A 113 -1.83 -2.33 0.11
N PHE A 114 -1.96 -3.63 0.38
CA PHE A 114 -1.52 -4.65 -0.57
C PHE A 114 -2.10 -4.44 -1.97
N LEU A 115 -3.39 -4.13 -2.09
CA LEU A 115 -4.04 -3.87 -3.37
C LEU A 115 -3.50 -2.60 -4.05
N VAL A 116 -3.19 -1.54 -3.30
CA VAL A 116 -2.56 -0.33 -3.85
C VAL A 116 -1.23 -0.66 -4.52
N TRP A 117 -0.30 -1.29 -3.81
CA TRP A 117 1.05 -1.55 -4.34
C TRP A 117 1.10 -2.72 -5.32
N GLN A 118 0.31 -3.78 -5.11
CA GLN A 118 0.28 -4.90 -6.04
C GLN A 118 -0.57 -4.54 -7.26
N VAL A 119 -1.87 -4.24 -7.07
CA VAL A 119 -2.79 -4.11 -8.22
C VAL A 119 -2.56 -2.78 -8.93
N GLY A 120 -2.46 -1.69 -8.17
CA GLY A 120 -2.23 -0.35 -8.74
C GLY A 120 -0.89 -0.24 -9.45
N PHE A 121 0.21 -0.50 -8.74
CA PHE A 121 1.54 -0.28 -9.32
C PHE A 121 2.05 -1.46 -10.17
N MET A 122 1.90 -2.70 -9.72
CA MET A 122 2.45 -3.83 -10.49
C MET A 122 1.54 -4.32 -11.59
N THR A 123 0.26 -4.58 -11.31
CA THR A 123 -0.63 -5.12 -12.32
C THR A 123 -1.06 -4.04 -13.32
N ILE A 124 -1.57 -2.91 -12.85
CA ILE A 124 -2.01 -1.84 -13.73
C ILE A 124 -0.80 -1.06 -14.26
N GLY A 125 0.03 -0.49 -13.39
CA GLY A 125 1.23 0.23 -13.82
C GLY A 125 2.22 -0.63 -14.62
N GLY A 126 2.61 -1.78 -14.07
CA GLY A 126 3.53 -2.73 -14.71
C GLY A 126 3.01 -3.31 -16.01
N GLU A 127 1.93 -4.09 -15.94
CA GLU A 127 1.50 -4.93 -17.06
C GLU A 127 0.56 -4.21 -18.04
N TRP A 128 -0.36 -3.39 -17.55
CA TRP A 128 -1.26 -2.66 -18.45
C TRP A 128 -0.52 -1.53 -19.17
N PHE A 129 0.20 -0.68 -18.42
CA PHE A 129 0.92 0.48 -18.96
C PHE A 129 2.38 0.20 -19.37
N GLY A 130 2.89 -1.02 -19.18
CA GLY A 130 4.23 -1.38 -19.63
C GLY A 130 5.34 -0.66 -18.88
N MET A 131 5.14 -0.29 -17.61
CA MET A 131 6.13 0.42 -16.77
C MET A 131 7.47 -0.32 -16.69
N TRP A 132 7.49 -1.65 -16.86
CA TRP A 132 8.73 -2.42 -16.90
C TRP A 132 9.60 -2.16 -18.13
N MET A 133 9.02 -1.62 -19.21
CA MET A 133 9.72 -1.29 -20.45
C MET A 133 10.44 0.07 -20.38
N SER A 134 10.08 0.92 -19.43
CA SER A 134 10.74 2.22 -19.23
C SER A 134 12.00 2.04 -18.39
N GLU A 135 13.12 2.65 -18.79
CA GLU A 135 14.34 2.67 -17.98
C GLU A 135 14.22 3.66 -16.81
N THR A 136 13.57 4.81 -17.06
CA THR A 136 13.48 5.91 -16.09
C THR A 136 12.27 5.77 -15.18
N TRP A 137 11.11 5.41 -15.73
CA TRP A 137 9.83 5.43 -15.03
C TRP A 137 9.40 4.02 -14.61
N ASN A 138 10.31 3.28 -13.97
CA ASN A 138 10.07 1.90 -13.52
C ASN A 138 10.05 1.76 -11.99
N GLY A 139 8.85 1.60 -11.45
CA GLY A 139 8.60 1.48 -10.01
C GLY A 139 8.49 0.05 -9.48
N LEU A 140 8.61 -0.98 -10.33
CA LEU A 140 8.22 -2.34 -9.97
C LEU A 140 9.02 -2.94 -8.81
N ASN A 141 10.34 -2.69 -8.77
CA ASN A 141 11.17 -3.19 -7.68
C ASN A 141 10.80 -2.55 -6.34
N SER A 142 10.37 -1.29 -6.35
CA SER A 142 9.92 -0.58 -5.14
C SER A 142 8.55 -1.10 -4.71
N ALA A 143 7.58 -1.16 -5.63
CA ALA A 143 6.26 -1.73 -5.37
C ALA A 143 6.34 -3.18 -4.86
N ALA A 144 7.24 -3.98 -5.44
CA ALA A 144 7.46 -5.36 -5.04
C ALA A 144 7.94 -5.51 -3.60
N ARG A 145 8.86 -4.65 -3.15
CA ARG A 145 9.33 -4.64 -1.77
C ARG A 145 8.19 -4.32 -0.80
N VAL A 146 7.35 -3.35 -1.15
CA VAL A 146 6.27 -2.86 -0.29
C VAL A 146 5.14 -3.87 -0.18
N PHE A 147 4.60 -4.38 -1.30
CA PHE A 147 3.47 -5.32 -1.22
C PHE A 147 3.88 -6.60 -0.49
N LYS A 148 5.12 -7.11 -0.69
CA LYS A 148 5.63 -8.30 0.02
C LYS A 148 5.73 -8.08 1.52
N LEU A 149 6.22 -6.92 1.94
CA LEU A 149 6.25 -6.54 3.36
C LEU A 149 4.83 -6.51 3.93
N ILE A 150 3.90 -5.85 3.25
CA ILE A 150 2.50 -5.76 3.69
C ILE A 150 1.86 -7.15 3.76
N LEU A 151 2.07 -8.01 2.77
CA LEU A 151 1.57 -9.38 2.74
C LEU A 151 2.10 -10.20 3.93
N GLY A 152 3.40 -10.07 4.25
CA GLY A 152 4.00 -10.73 5.41
C GLY A 152 3.34 -10.31 6.73
N VAL A 153 3.14 -9.00 6.93
CA VAL A 153 2.45 -8.47 8.11
C VAL A 153 0.99 -8.90 8.15
N LEU A 154 0.29 -8.89 7.00
CA LEU A 154 -1.10 -9.35 6.89
C LEU A 154 -1.25 -10.81 7.31
N ILE A 155 -0.40 -11.69 6.80
CA ILE A 155 -0.40 -13.12 7.18
C ILE A 155 -0.17 -13.24 8.68
N TYR A 156 0.88 -12.60 9.21
CA TYR A 156 1.23 -12.66 10.62
C TYR A 156 0.10 -12.17 11.55
N VAL A 157 -0.54 -11.04 11.22
CA VAL A 157 -1.64 -10.48 12.01
C VAL A 157 -2.88 -11.38 11.95
N SER A 158 -3.16 -11.98 10.79
CA SER A 158 -4.32 -12.84 10.55
C SER A 158 -4.27 -14.16 11.31
N LEU A 159 -3.08 -14.64 11.69
CA LEU A 159 -2.94 -15.84 12.53
C LEU A 159 -3.70 -15.68 13.85
N PRO A 160 -4.48 -16.68 14.29
CA PRO A 160 -5.25 -16.60 15.53
C PRO A 160 -4.34 -16.45 16.75
N ASP A 161 -4.75 -15.65 17.72
CA ASP A 161 -4.05 -15.50 19.01
C ASP A 161 -4.80 -16.24 20.12
N GLY A 162 -4.06 -16.98 20.95
CA GLY A 162 -4.58 -17.64 22.16
C GLY A 162 -4.69 -16.70 23.35
N GLU A 163 -5.07 -17.26 24.51
CA GLU A 163 -5.21 -16.49 25.75
C GLU A 163 -3.87 -15.91 26.24
N VAL A 164 -3.98 -14.90 27.10
CA VAL A 164 -2.83 -14.41 27.85
C VAL A 164 -2.72 -15.28 29.11
N ASP A 165 -1.62 -16.00 29.24
CA ASP A 165 -1.32 -16.75 30.47
C ASP A 165 -1.33 -15.79 31.66
N ALA A 166 -1.95 -16.22 32.76
CA ALA A 166 -2.12 -15.44 33.99
C ALA A 166 -0.79 -15.16 34.70
#